data_AF-A0A0V0XKD2-F1
#
_entry.id   AF-A0A0V0XKD2-F1
#
_cell.length_a   1.000
_cell.length_b   1.000
_cell.length_c   1.000
_cell.angle_alpha   90.00
_cell.angle_beta   90.00
_cell.angle_gamma   90.00
#
_symmetry.space_group_name_H-M   'P 1'
#
loop_
_entity.id
_entity.type
_entity.pdbx_description
1 polymer ?
#
loop_
_entity_poly.entity_id
_entity_poly.type
_entity_poly.pdbx_seq_one_letter_code
_entity_poly.pdbx_strand_id
1 'polypeptide(L)'
;MLADNWELTPEQCFRYSQQFLSLRPINGMLTGDQAKAFFTQFRLPSSMLAEIWNLSDISQDGMLDQVEFALAMFLVEKRMH
;
A
#
# COMPACT_ATOMS: atom_id res chain seq x y z
N MET A 1 27.45 -2.88 -5.28
CA MET A 1 26.57 -2.43 -6.37
C MET A 1 25.22 -2.18 -5.74
N LEU A 2 24.88 -0.90 -5.55
CA LEU A 2 23.65 -0.49 -4.89
C LEU A 2 22.55 -0.61 -5.94
N ALA A 3 21.90 -1.77 -6.00
CA ALA A 3 20.68 -1.90 -6.78
C ALA A 3 19.64 -0.99 -6.12
N ASP A 4 19.23 0.06 -6.83
CA ASP A 4 18.00 0.78 -6.55
C ASP A 4 16.86 -0.23 -6.77
N ASN A 5 16.59 -1.04 -5.74
CA ASN A 5 15.86 -2.29 -5.89
C ASN A 5 14.36 -2.01 -5.89
N TRP A 6 13.84 -1.59 -7.05
CA TRP A 6 12.40 -1.54 -7.35
C TRP A 6 11.78 -2.93 -7.48
N GLU A 7 12.52 -3.99 -7.13
CA GLU A 7 12.06 -5.36 -7.22
C GLU A 7 11.46 -5.78 -5.88
N LEU A 8 10.14 -6.00 -5.88
CA LEU A 8 9.43 -6.66 -4.79
C LEU A 8 9.98 -8.07 -4.62
N THR A 9 10.65 -8.32 -3.50
CA THR A 9 11.08 -9.67 -3.14
C THR A 9 9.86 -10.57 -2.88
N PRO A 10 9.95 -11.89 -3.10
CA PRO A 10 8.85 -12.81 -2.78
C PRO A 10 8.43 -12.73 -1.31
N GLU A 11 9.35 -12.37 -0.42
CA GLU A 11 9.09 -12.18 0.99
C GLU A 11 8.28 -10.89 1.27
N GLN A 12 8.59 -9.78 0.60
CA GLN A 12 7.79 -8.56 0.65
C GLN A 12 6.38 -8.79 0.08
N CYS A 13 6.29 -9.47 -1.07
CA CYS A 13 5.00 -9.81 -1.67
C CYS A 13 4.13 -10.67 -0.74
N PHE A 14 4.73 -11.65 -0.06
CA PHE A 14 4.04 -12.45 0.94
C PHE A 14 3.57 -11.59 2.13
N ARG A 15 4.42 -10.71 2.66
CA ARG A 15 4.05 -9.81 3.77
C ARG A 15 2.92 -8.86 3.39
N TYR A 16 2.98 -8.23 2.22
CA TYR A 16 1.93 -7.31 1.76
C TYR A 16 0.62 -8.05 1.52
N SER A 17 0.67 -9.27 0.97
CA SER A 17 -0.52 -10.13 0.84
C SER A 17 -1.12 -10.52 2.19
N GLN A 18 -0.29 -10.86 3.18
CA GLN A 18 -0.77 -11.14 4.54
C GLN A 18 -1.43 -9.91 5.19
N GLN A 19 -0.84 -8.72 5.01
CA GLN A 19 -1.44 -7.47 5.51
C GLN A 19 -2.76 -7.16 4.81
N PHE A 20 -2.81 -7.30 3.48
CA PHE A 20 -4.03 -7.13 2.69
C PHE A 20 -5.15 -8.02 3.21
N LEU A 21 -4.89 -9.32 3.39
CA LEU A 21 -5.87 -10.28 3.92
C LEU A 21 -6.29 -9.95 5.36
N SER A 22 -5.37 -9.49 6.20
CA SER A 22 -5.64 -9.08 7.58
C SER A 22 -6.64 -7.92 7.67
N LEU A 23 -6.63 -7.03 6.67
CA LEU A 23 -7.54 -5.90 6.58
C LEU A 23 -8.97 -6.27 6.13
N ARG A 24 -9.21 -7.56 5.84
CA ARG A 24 -10.51 -8.11 5.42
C ARG A 24 -11.10 -7.35 4.23
N PRO A 25 -10.48 -7.49 3.05
CA PRO A 25 -10.98 -6.86 1.83
C PRO A 25 -12.39 -7.38 1.52
N ILE A 26 -13.27 -6.48 1.10
CA ILE A 26 -14.64 -6.81 0.70
C ILE A 26 -14.62 -7.02 -0.81
N ASN A 27 -15.00 -8.20 -1.29
CA ASN A 27 -14.91 -8.57 -2.71
C ASN A 27 -13.49 -8.45 -3.31
N GLY A 28 -12.45 -8.65 -2.50
CA GLY A 28 -11.07 -8.52 -2.96
C GLY A 28 -10.60 -7.07 -3.15
N MET A 29 -11.36 -6.12 -2.62
CA MET A 29 -11.06 -4.69 -2.62
C MET A 29 -10.97 -4.15 -1.19
N LEU A 30 -10.02 -3.27 -0.95
CA LEU A 30 -9.87 -2.50 0.27
C LEU A 30 -10.47 -1.12 0.06
N THR A 31 -11.43 -0.74 0.90
CA THR A 31 -12.02 0.60 0.80
C THR A 31 -11.02 1.67 1.23
N GLY A 32 -11.12 2.89 0.68
CA GLY A 32 -10.25 3.99 1.07
C GLY A 32 -10.24 4.30 2.56
N ASP A 33 -11.38 4.15 3.26
CA ASP A 33 -11.42 4.29 4.72
C ASP A 33 -10.58 3.23 5.45
N GLN A 34 -10.67 1.95 5.04
CA GLN A 34 -9.87 0.87 5.63
C GLN A 34 -8.38 1.08 5.38
N ALA A 35 -8.01 1.39 4.14
CA ALA A 35 -6.63 1.64 3.75
C ALA A 35 -6.07 2.88 4.46
N LYS A 36 -6.83 3.98 4.56
CA LYS A 36 -6.42 5.18 5.29
C LYS A 36 -6.25 4.92 6.78
N ALA A 37 -7.16 4.17 7.41
CA ALA A 37 -7.03 3.77 8.80
C ALA A 37 -5.77 2.93 9.04
N PHE A 38 -5.43 2.04 8.10
CA PHE A 38 -4.20 1.26 8.13
C PHE A 38 -2.96 2.15 7.94
N PHE A 39 -2.95 3.02 6.94
CA PHE A 39 -1.80 3.89 6.67
C PHE A 39 -1.51 4.89 7.80
N THR A 40 -2.55 5.31 8.51
CA THR A 40 -2.43 6.19 9.69
C THR A 40 -1.61 5.53 10.82
N GLN A 41 -1.53 4.19 10.86
CA GLN A 41 -0.74 3.46 11.85
C GLN A 41 0.77 3.66 11.69
N PHE A 42 1.23 3.93 10.46
CA PHE A 42 2.63 4.17 10.14
C PHE A 42 3.13 5.57 10.57
N ARG A 43 2.27 6.40 11.20
CA ARG A 43 2.57 7.76 11.66
C ARG A 43 3.14 8.68 10.56
N LEU A 44 2.78 8.42 9.30
CA LEU A 44 3.14 9.30 8.19
C LEU A 44 2.24 10.56 8.19
N PRO A 45 2.76 11.72 7.74
CA PRO A 45 1.96 12.91 7.60
C PRO A 45 0.86 12.71 6.55
N SER A 46 -0.30 13.30 6.79
CA SER A 46 -1.49 13.17 5.92
C SER A 46 -1.23 13.61 4.47
N SER A 47 -0.36 14.59 4.22
CA SER A 47 0.06 14.94 2.86
C SER A 47 0.78 13.80 2.14
N MET A 48 1.64 13.06 2.83
CA MET A 48 2.36 11.95 2.23
C MET A 48 1.44 10.74 1.99
N LEU A 49 0.49 10.50 2.92
CA LEU A 49 -0.53 9.48 2.72
C LEU A 49 -1.43 9.79 1.52
N ALA A 50 -1.82 11.05 1.34
CA ALA A 50 -2.59 11.48 0.19
C ALA A 50 -1.81 11.32 -1.13
N GLU A 51 -0.50 11.59 -1.11
CA GLU A 51 0.35 11.39 -2.29
C GLU A 51 0.53 9.91 -2.63
N ILE A 52 0.78 9.06 -1.63
CA ILE A 52 0.86 7.60 -1.81
C ILE A 52 -0.46 7.07 -2.36
N TRP A 53 -1.58 7.48 -1.78
CA TRP A 53 -2.92 7.12 -2.23
C TRP A 53 -3.12 7.47 -3.71
N ASN A 54 -2.80 8.71 -4.09
CA ASN A 54 -2.96 9.18 -5.46
C ASN A 54 -2.02 8.49 -6.46
N LEU A 55 -0.92 7.91 -5.99
CA LEU A 55 0.00 7.11 -6.82
C LEU A 55 -0.40 5.63 -6.89
N SER A 56 -1.08 5.11 -5.86
CA SER A 56 -1.47 3.69 -5.78
C SER A 56 -2.85 3.39 -6.34
N ASP A 57 -3.81 4.32 -6.23
CA ASP A 57 -5.18 4.20 -6.76
C ASP A 57 -5.16 4.48 -8.28
N ILE A 58 -4.73 3.48 -9.06
CA ILE A 58 -4.56 3.57 -10.51
C ILE A 58 -5.93 3.55 -11.19
N SER A 59 -6.86 2.75 -10.65
CA SER A 59 -8.22 2.62 -11.14
C SER A 59 -9.09 3.84 -10.82
N GLN A 60 -8.67 4.70 -9.89
CA GLN A 60 -9.40 5.89 -9.40
C GLN A 60 -10.81 5.56 -8.93
N ASP A 61 -11.02 4.35 -8.41
CA ASP A 61 -12.31 3.87 -7.91
C ASP A 61 -12.50 4.16 -6.41
N GLY A 62 -11.47 4.71 -5.75
CA GLY A 62 -11.47 4.99 -4.32
C GLY A 62 -11.27 3.74 -3.47
N MET A 63 -10.87 2.63 -4.08
CA MET A 63 -10.56 1.37 -3.45
C MET A 63 -9.13 0.96 -3.85
N LEU A 64 -8.59 -0.05 -3.17
CA LEU A 64 -7.31 -0.64 -3.50
C LEU A 64 -7.51 -2.13 -3.68
N ASP A 65 -7.19 -2.64 -4.86
CA ASP A 65 -7.03 -4.07 -5.05
C ASP A 65 -5.72 -4.59 -4.41
N GLN A 66 -5.47 -5.89 -4.51
CA GLN A 66 -4.25 -6.50 -3.95
C GLN A 66 -2.95 -5.93 -4.55
N VAL A 67 -2.97 -5.55 -5.83
CA VAL A 67 -1.82 -5.01 -6.55
C VAL A 67 -1.59 -3.55 -6.18
N GLU A 68 -2.66 -2.74 -6.17
CA GLU A 68 -2.64 -1.34 -5.76
C GLU A 68 -2.23 -1.21 -4.28
N PHE A 69 -2.71 -2.10 -3.42
CA PHE A 69 -2.28 -2.15 -2.02
C PHE A 69 -0.79 -2.51 -1.89
N ALA A 70 -0.30 -3.50 -2.65
CA ALA A 70 1.12 -3.85 -2.64
C ALA A 70 1.99 -2.68 -3.14
N LEU A 71 1.54 -1.95 -4.15
CA LEU A 71 2.20 -0.74 -4.64
C LEU A 71 2.20 0.36 -3.57
N ALA A 72 1.06 0.60 -2.92
CA ALA A 72 0.96 1.56 -1.82
C ALA A 72 1.94 1.22 -0.68
N MET A 73 2.02 -0.06 -0.29
CA MET A 73 2.96 -0.54 0.73
C MET A 73 4.41 -0.35 0.32
N PHE A 74 4.74 -0.66 -0.93
CA PHE A 74 6.07 -0.44 -1.47
C PHE A 74 6.45 1.05 -1.43
N LEU A 75 5.52 1.93 -1.81
CA LEU A 75 5.70 3.38 -1.75
C LEU A 75 5.87 3.87 -0.30
N VAL A 76 5.06 3.39 0.66
CA VAL A 76 5.21 3.69 2.09
C VAL A 76 6.62 3.33 2.58
N GLU A 77 7.09 2.12 2.26
CA GLU A 77 8.41 1.63 2.68
C GLU A 77 9.54 2.49 2.07
N LYS A 78 9.43 2.85 0.79
CA LYS A 78 10.36 3.76 0.10
C LYS A 78 10.34 5.19 0.65
N ARG A 79 9.23 5.65 1.25
CA ARG A 79 9.14 6.99 1.85
C ARG A 79 9.60 7.05 3.31
N MET A 80 9.71 5.90 3.97
CA MET A 80 10.24 5.77 5.33
C MET A 80 11.77 5.65 5.38
N HIS A 81 12.42 5.28 4.27
CA HIS A 81 13.87 5.28 4.08
C HIS A 81 14.35 6.59 3.43
#